data_AF-A0A7X9ZPH4-F1
#
_entry.id   AF-A0A7X9ZPH4-F1
#
_cell.length_a   1.000
_cell.length_b   1.000
_cell.length_c   1.000
_cell.angle_alpha   90.00
_cell.angle_beta   90.00
_cell.angle_gamma   90.00
#
_symmetry.space_group_name_H-M   'P 1'
#
loop_
_entity.id
_entity.type
_entity.pdbx_description
1 polymer ?
#
loop_
_entity_poly.entity_id
_entity_poly.type
_entity_poly.pdbx_seq_one_letter_code
_entity_poly.pdbx_strand_id
1 'polypeptide(L)'
;MSEGAILAQLIGQAASEGAEIATLRAIAEEAGELGAQRALARLGLEDVGAGKDMAELRELLAAWRDAKRSVAKEVLAWGLRLGLALVLVGLAARLGFWGWMR
;
A
#
# COMPACT_ATOMS: atom_id res chain seq x y z
N MET A 1 16.10 22.18 -4.46
CA MET A 1 16.29 22.70 -3.08
C MET A 1 15.42 21.85 -2.18
N SER A 2 15.96 21.25 -1.12
CA SER A 2 15.12 20.49 -0.17
C SER A 2 14.27 21.45 0.65
N GLU A 3 13.06 21.04 1.02
CA GLU A 3 12.13 21.88 1.83
C GLU A 3 12.79 22.36 3.13
N GLY A 4 13.63 21.52 3.76
CA GLY A 4 14.40 21.89 4.95
C GLY A 4 15.49 22.93 4.71
N ALA A 5 16.01 23.07 3.48
CA ALA A 5 17.04 24.06 3.18
C ALA A 5 16.50 25.50 3.24
N ILE A 6 15.24 25.71 2.83
CA ILE A 6 14.61 27.03 2.88
C ILE A 6 14.36 27.44 4.33
N LEU A 7 13.83 26.54 5.15
CA LEU A 7 13.60 26.82 6.58
C LEU A 7 14.90 27.12 7.32
N ALA A 8 15.96 26.34 7.07
CA ALA A 8 17.28 26.59 7.66
C ALA A 8 17.85 27.96 7.24
N GLN A 9 17.68 28.34 5.97
CA GLN A 9 18.10 29.65 5.47
C GLN A 9 17.32 30.79 6.16
N LEU A 10 16.00 30.68 6.30
CA LEU A 10 15.17 31.69 6.95
C LEU A 10 15.50 31.85 8.44
N ILE A 11 15.74 30.73 9.15
CA ILE A 11 16.19 30.76 10.54
C ILE A 11 17.56 31.44 10.65
N GLY A 12 18.49 31.10 9.75
CA GLY A 12 19.82 31.72 9.72
C GLY A 12 19.77 33.22 9.46
N GLN A 13 18.90 33.67 8.55
CA GLN A 13 18.65 35.08 8.30
C GLN A 13 18.07 35.79 9.53
N ALA A 14 17.00 35.25 10.13
CA ALA A 14 16.39 35.85 11.32
C ALA A 14 17.35 35.91 12.51
N ALA A 15 18.19 34.88 12.69
CA ALA A 15 19.23 34.89 13.72
C ALA A 15 20.28 35.98 13.47
N SER A 16 20.67 36.21 12.21
CA SER A 16 21.57 37.32 11.84
C SER A 16 20.97 38.71 12.05
N GLU A 17 19.63 38.81 12.01
CA GLU A 17 18.85 40.02 12.32
C GLU A 17 18.62 40.20 13.84
N GLY A 18 19.14 39.30 14.68
CA GLY A 18 19.11 39.41 16.15
C GLY A 18 18.01 38.60 16.84
N ALA A 19 17.27 37.76 16.11
CA ALA A 19 16.29 36.86 16.72
C ALA A 19 16.97 35.73 17.50
N GLU A 20 16.41 35.38 18.66
CA GLU A 20 16.92 34.29 19.47
C GLU A 20 16.65 32.93 18.83
N ILE A 21 17.70 32.11 18.65
CA ILE A 21 17.60 30.78 18.01
C ILE A 21 16.63 29.85 18.75
N ALA A 22 16.60 29.90 20.09
CA ALA A 22 15.68 29.10 20.89
C ALA A 22 14.22 29.43 20.57
N THR A 23 13.89 30.72 20.46
CA THR A 23 12.56 31.20 20.08
C THR A 23 12.20 30.77 18.64
N LEU A 24 13.13 30.89 17.68
CA LEU A 24 12.91 30.44 16.30
C LEU A 24 12.65 28.93 16.21
N ARG A 25 13.38 28.13 16.98
CA ARG A 25 13.19 26.68 17.06
C ARG A 25 11.81 26.33 17.63
N ALA A 26 11.39 27.00 18.71
CA ALA A 26 10.08 26.79 19.30
C ALA A 26 8.94 27.14 18.31
N ILE A 27 9.07 28.25 17.57
CA ILE A 27 8.09 28.62 16.53
C ILE A 27 8.02 27.56 15.42
N ALA A 28 9.18 27.06 14.96
CA ALA A 28 9.21 26.04 13.92
C ALA A 28 8.58 24.70 14.38
N GLU A 29 8.86 24.29 15.61
CA GLU A 29 8.27 23.09 16.22
C GLU A 29 6.75 23.23 16.35
N GLU A 30 6.27 24.35 16.90
CA GLU A 30 4.84 24.62 17.08
C GLU A 30 4.10 24.73 15.73
N ALA A 31 4.69 25.42 14.75
CA ALA A 31 4.11 25.51 13.41
C ALA A 31 4.04 24.14 12.70
N GLY A 32 5.06 23.30 12.90
CA GLY A 32 5.09 21.93 12.39
C GLY A 32 4.01 21.06 13.03
N GLU A 33 3.91 21.10 14.36
CA GLU A 33 2.91 20.36 15.12
C GLU A 33 1.47 20.79 14.75
N LEU A 34 1.19 22.10 14.71
CA LEU A 34 -0.10 22.63 14.26
C LEU A 34 -0.40 22.27 12.81
N GLY A 35 0.61 22.26 11.95
CA GLY A 35 0.48 21.84 10.56
C GLY A 35 0.09 20.37 10.43
N ALA A 36 0.77 19.50 11.18
CA ALA A 36 0.48 18.07 11.23
C ALA A 36 -0.93 17.80 11.77
N GLN A 37 -1.31 18.42 12.89
CA GLN A 37 -2.64 18.28 13.48
C GLN A 37 -3.74 18.73 12.52
N ARG A 38 -3.58 19.87 11.82
CA ARG A 38 -4.55 20.32 10.80
C ARG A 38 -4.63 19.37 9.61
N ALA A 39 -3.51 18.79 9.19
CA ALA A 39 -3.49 17.82 8.10
C ALA A 39 -4.21 16.53 8.49
N LEU A 40 -3.96 16.01 9.69
CA LEU A 40 -4.67 14.84 10.24
C LEU A 40 -6.16 15.13 10.40
N ALA A 41 -6.53 16.29 10.93
CA ALA A 41 -7.93 16.70 11.06
C ALA A 41 -8.68 16.81 9.72
N ARG A 42 -8.01 17.31 8.68
CA ARG A 42 -8.59 17.35 7.32
C ARG A 42 -8.81 15.96 6.72
N LEU A 43 -8.04 14.97 7.18
CA LEU A 43 -8.20 13.58 6.79
C LEU A 43 -9.18 12.82 7.70
N GLY A 44 -9.70 13.44 8.77
CA GLY A 44 -10.52 12.78 9.78
C GLY A 44 -9.74 11.81 10.66
N LEU A 45 -8.44 12.04 10.85
CA LEU A 45 -7.50 11.19 11.59
C LEU A 45 -6.96 11.86 12.87
N GLU A 46 -7.69 12.82 13.42
CA GLU A 46 -7.32 13.59 14.61
C GLU A 46 -7.61 12.88 15.94
N ASP A 47 -8.42 11.82 15.93
CA ASP A 47 -8.76 11.08 17.14
C ASP A 47 -7.66 10.07 17.53
N VAL A 48 -7.65 9.70 18.82
CA VAL A 48 -6.63 8.81 19.40
C VAL A 48 -6.70 7.38 18.82
N GLY A 49 -7.84 6.97 18.27
CA GLY A 49 -8.08 5.65 17.66
C GLY A 49 -7.69 5.56 16.19
N ALA A 50 -7.63 6.69 15.47
CA ALA A 50 -7.39 6.75 14.02
C ALA A 50 -6.19 5.92 13.55
N GLY A 51 -5.08 5.94 14.30
CA GLY A 51 -3.89 5.15 13.97
C GLY A 51 -4.13 3.64 14.01
N LYS A 52 -4.91 3.18 14.99
CA LYS A 52 -5.28 1.77 15.15
C LYS A 52 -6.25 1.34 14.06
N ASP A 53 -7.28 2.15 13.79
CA ASP A 53 -8.27 1.86 12.76
C ASP A 53 -7.61 1.77 11.38
N MET A 54 -6.66 2.65 11.07
CA MET A 54 -5.88 2.59 9.84
C MET A 54 -5.01 1.33 9.75
N ALA A 55 -4.49 0.82 10.86
CA ALA A 55 -3.74 -0.43 10.89
C ALA A 55 -4.66 -1.63 10.62
N GLU A 56 -5.82 -1.68 11.27
CA GLU A 56 -6.83 -2.73 11.08
C GLU A 56 -7.33 -2.76 9.63
N LEU A 57 -7.63 -1.60 9.02
CA LEU A 57 -8.02 -1.51 7.61
C LEU A 57 -6.94 -2.03 6.67
N ARG A 58 -5.67 -1.74 6.95
CA ARG A 58 -4.53 -2.25 6.15
C ARG A 58 -4.41 -3.76 6.27
N GLU A 59 -4.65 -4.31 7.45
CA GLU A 59 -4.66 -5.75 7.68
C GLU A 59 -5.80 -6.44 6.92
N LEU A 60 -7.02 -5.90 7.00
CA LEU A 60 -8.17 -6.42 6.25
C LEU A 60 -7.93 -6.37 4.73
N LEU A 61 -7.36 -5.27 4.22
CA LEU A 61 -7.00 -5.16 2.80
C LEU A 61 -5.89 -6.13 2.41
N ALA A 62 -4.93 -6.38 3.29
CA ALA A 62 -3.88 -7.37 3.05
C ALA A 62 -4.49 -8.78 2.95
N ALA A 63 -5.35 -9.16 3.90
CA ALA A 63 -6.05 -10.45 3.89
C ALA A 63 -6.93 -10.62 2.65
N TRP A 64 -7.70 -9.60 2.27
CA TRP A 64 -8.53 -9.63 1.05
C TRP A 64 -7.68 -9.78 -0.22
N ARG A 65 -6.57 -9.05 -0.32
CA ARG A 65 -5.66 -9.14 -1.46
C ARG A 65 -5.02 -10.52 -1.56
N ASP A 66 -4.69 -11.13 -0.44
CA ASP A 66 -4.13 -12.47 -0.41
C ASP A 66 -5.17 -13.51 -0.82
N ALA A 67 -6.39 -13.44 -0.28
CA ALA A 67 -7.51 -14.30 -0.68
C ALA A 67 -7.79 -14.21 -2.19
N LYS A 68 -7.85 -13.00 -2.75
CA LYS A 68 -8.03 -12.78 -4.20
C LYS A 68 -6.91 -13.44 -5.01
N ARG A 69 -5.67 -13.36 -4.54
CA ARG A 69 -4.52 -13.99 -5.19
C ARG A 69 -4.59 -15.52 -5.09
N SER A 70 -5.05 -16.07 -3.97
CA SER A 70 -5.23 -17.52 -3.80
C SER A 70 -6.26 -18.06 -4.78
N VAL A 71 -7.44 -17.44 -4.84
CA VAL A 71 -8.51 -17.85 -5.77
C VAL A 71 -8.04 -17.81 -7.22
N ALA A 72 -7.34 -16.74 -7.63
CA ALA A 72 -6.81 -16.65 -8.99
C ALA A 72 -5.82 -17.78 -9.33
N LYS A 73 -4.95 -18.15 -8.38
CA LYS A 73 -4.00 -19.26 -8.55
C LYS A 73 -4.72 -20.60 -8.66
N GLU A 74 -5.71 -20.85 -7.81
CA GLU A 74 -6.47 -22.10 -7.79
C GLU A 74 -7.30 -22.27 -9.07
N VAL A 75 -7.98 -21.21 -9.51
CA VAL A 75 -8.75 -21.21 -10.77
C VAL A 75 -7.83 -21.45 -11.96
N LEU A 76 -6.65 -20.82 -12.01
CA LEU A 76 -5.68 -21.05 -13.07
C LEU A 76 -5.17 -22.49 -13.08
N ALA A 77 -4.82 -23.04 -11.91
CA ALA A 77 -4.34 -24.40 -11.78
C ALA A 77 -5.43 -25.43 -12.19
N TRP A 78 -6.67 -25.22 -11.75
CA TRP A 78 -7.80 -26.07 -12.13
C TRP A 78 -8.11 -25.96 -13.63
N GLY A 79 -8.10 -24.75 -14.18
CA GLY A 79 -8.31 -24.51 -15.61
C GLY A 79 -7.25 -25.19 -16.47
N LEU A 80 -5.98 -25.14 -16.07
CA LEU A 80 -4.90 -25.84 -16.77
C LEU A 80 -5.09 -27.37 -16.71
N ARG A 81 -5.48 -27.92 -15.56
CA ARG A 81 -5.77 -29.36 -15.40
C ARG A 81 -6.93 -29.80 -16.31
N LEU A 82 -8.03 -29.03 -16.32
CA LEU A 82 -9.18 -29.30 -17.19
C LEU A 82 -8.78 -29.23 -18.66
N GLY A 83 -8.01 -28.20 -19.05
CA GLY A 83 -7.48 -28.05 -20.41
C GLY A 83 -6.63 -29.24 -20.84
N LEU A 84 -5.70 -29.68 -20.00
CA LEU A 84 -4.86 -30.86 -20.28
C LEU A 84 -5.68 -32.14 -20.39
N ALA A 85 -6.67 -32.35 -19.51
CA ALA A 85 -7.57 -33.49 -19.59
C ALA A 85 -8.34 -33.51 -20.92
N LEU A 86 -8.86 -32.36 -21.36
CA LEU A 86 -9.53 -32.23 -22.65
C LEU A 86 -8.59 -32.52 -23.84
N VAL A 87 -7.33 -32.10 -23.77
CA VAL A 87 -6.31 -32.43 -24.78
C VAL A 87 -6.08 -33.94 -24.85
N LEU A 88 -5.94 -34.63 -23.71
CA LEU A 88 -5.78 -36.09 -23.68
C LEU A 88 -7.00 -36.81 -24.25
N VAL A 89 -8.21 -36.38 -23.89
CA VAL A 89 -9.46 -36.93 -24.46
C VAL A 89 -9.50 -36.71 -25.97
N GLY A 90 -9.16 -35.51 -26.45
CA GLY A 90 -9.09 -35.20 -27.88
C GLY A 90 -8.05 -36.04 -28.63
N LEU A 91 -6.87 -36.27 -28.03
CA LEU A 91 -5.84 -37.14 -28.58
C LEU A 91 -6.31 -38.60 -28.64
N ALA A 92 -6.93 -39.12 -27.59
CA ALA A 92 -7.47 -40.48 -27.57
C ALA A 92 -8.54 -40.70 -28.66
N ALA A 93 -9.41 -39.70 -28.88
CA ALA A 93 -10.41 -39.72 -29.94
C ALA A 93 -9.76 -39.67 -31.34
N ARG A 94 -8.76 -38.80 -31.55
CA ARG A 94 -8.08 -38.63 -32.85
C ARG A 94 -7.18 -39.82 -33.21
N LEU A 95 -6.48 -40.39 -32.24
CA LEU A 95 -5.57 -41.53 -32.43
C LEU A 95 -6.32 -42.87 -32.47
N GLY A 96 -7.64 -42.88 -32.31
CA GLY A 96 -8.47 -44.07 -32.53
C GLY A 96 -8.26 -45.17 -31.48
N PHE A 97 -8.03 -44.81 -30.22
CA PHE A 97 -7.86 -45.79 -29.13
C PHE A 97 -9.08 -46.71 -28.94
N TRP A 98 -10.24 -46.29 -29.45
CA TRP A 98 -11.47 -47.09 -29.55
C TRP A 98 -11.34 -48.37 -30.39
N GLY A 99 -10.31 -48.47 -31.24
CA GLY A 99 -10.02 -49.68 -32.01
C GLY A 99 -9.21 -50.75 -31.27
N TRP A 100 -8.55 -50.41 -30.15
CA TRP A 100 -7.68 -51.33 -29.38
C TRP A 100 -8.36 -52.00 -28.19
N MET A 101 -9.54 -51.51 -27.77
CA MET A 101 -10.33 -52.07 -26.67
C MET A 101 -11.44 -53.03 -27.14
N ARG A 102 -11.39 -53.50 -28.40
CA ARG A 102 -12.30 -54.51 -28.94
C ARG A 102 -11.62 -55.86 -29.09
#